data_AF-A0A921GIM2-F1
#
_entry.id   AF-A0A921GIM2-F1
#
_cell.length_a   1.000
_cell.length_b   1.000
_cell.length_c   1.000
_cell.angle_alpha   90.00
_cell.angle_beta   90.00
_cell.angle_gamma   90.00
#
_symmetry.space_group_name_H-M   'P 1'
#
loop_
_entity.id
_entity.type
_entity.pdbx_description
1 polymer ?
#
loop_
_entity_poly.entity_id
_entity_poly.type
_entity_poly.pdbx_seq_one_letter_code
_entity_poly.pdbx_strand_id
1 'polypeptide(L)'
;MAESEAPRSIMQAIAQVQRSVVIPKGKYNEFGNFYYRSFEDIVAALKQPCEEAGISFFMSDEVVNIGERYYVKATVCVFFTDQPGEMFTVSAYAREAERKSGSDEAQLTGMASSYARKYALCGAFAIDGERDPDAVEREEPAQPPEGPFLAHCRSCGTRYQFNDMAHFEAFTANPGCCPAPSWEIEG
;
A
#
# COMPACT_ATOMS: atom_id res chain seq x y z
N MET A 1 18.87 -27.76 -38.49
CA MET A 1 17.50 -28.08 -38.06
C MET A 1 17.13 -27.02 -37.05
N ALA A 2 16.25 -26.09 -37.39
CA ALA A 2 15.74 -25.13 -36.40
C ALA A 2 14.78 -25.91 -35.49
N GLU A 3 15.09 -25.99 -34.20
CA GLU A 3 14.14 -26.50 -33.21
C GLU A 3 12.92 -25.58 -33.24
N SER A 4 11.76 -26.13 -33.63
CA SER A 4 10.51 -25.40 -33.51
C SER A 4 10.12 -25.38 -32.03
N GLU A 5 10.59 -24.39 -31.28
CA GLU A 5 10.03 -24.09 -29.97
C GLU A 5 8.52 -23.89 -30.12
N ALA A 6 7.74 -24.58 -29.29
CA ALA A 6 6.30 -24.40 -29.25
C ALA A 6 5.98 -22.92 -28.97
N PRO A 7 4.97 -22.33 -29.63
CA PRO A 7 4.61 -20.94 -29.41
C PRO A 7 4.25 -20.73 -27.94
N ARG A 8 4.84 -19.71 -27.33
CA ARG A 8 4.60 -19.33 -25.94
C ARG A 8 3.14 -18.89 -25.77
N SER A 9 2.47 -19.40 -24.74
CA SER A 9 1.10 -18.98 -24.36
C SER A 9 1.08 -17.67 -23.58
N ILE A 10 -0.05 -16.94 -23.62
CA ILE A 10 -0.20 -15.67 -22.89
C ILE A 10 0.00 -15.84 -21.38
N MET A 11 -0.42 -17.00 -20.84
CA MET A 11 -0.22 -17.33 -19.43
C MET A 11 1.26 -17.49 -19.07
N GLN A 12 2.08 -18.05 -19.96
CA GLN A 12 3.52 -18.11 -19.76
C GLN A 12 4.17 -16.72 -19.82
N ALA A 13 3.67 -15.82 -20.66
CA ALA A 13 4.12 -14.42 -20.72
C ALA A 13 3.78 -13.66 -19.43
N ILE A 14 2.52 -13.74 -19.00
CA ILE A 14 2.06 -13.17 -17.72
C ILE A 14 2.88 -13.72 -16.55
N ALA A 15 3.13 -15.04 -16.51
CA ALA A 15 3.93 -15.67 -15.46
C ALA A 15 5.41 -15.23 -15.45
N GLN A 16 5.96 -14.72 -16.57
CA GLN A 16 7.30 -14.08 -16.54
C GLN A 16 7.21 -12.72 -15.84
N VAL A 17 6.21 -11.90 -16.19
CA VAL A 17 6.00 -10.60 -15.55
C VAL A 17 5.78 -10.76 -14.04
N GLN A 18 4.93 -11.71 -13.64
CA GLN A 18 4.65 -12.02 -12.23
C GLN A 18 5.92 -12.38 -11.43
N ARG A 19 6.93 -12.97 -12.07
CA ARG A 19 8.19 -13.35 -11.41
C ARG A 19 9.21 -12.22 -11.35
N SER A 20 9.12 -11.23 -12.23
CA SER A 20 10.08 -10.12 -12.27
C SER A 20 9.57 -8.86 -11.57
N VAL A 21 8.26 -8.69 -11.43
CA VAL A 21 7.68 -7.47 -10.87
C VAL A 21 7.54 -7.54 -9.35
N VAL A 22 8.20 -6.63 -8.64
CA VAL A 22 8.00 -6.38 -7.21
C VAL A 22 7.76 -4.88 -7.03
N ILE A 23 6.66 -4.52 -6.37
CA ILE A 23 6.26 -3.11 -6.22
C ILE A 23 5.96 -2.81 -4.74
N PRO A 24 6.91 -2.19 -4.01
CA PRO A 24 6.71 -1.85 -2.60
C PRO A 24 5.66 -0.76 -2.44
N LYS A 25 5.00 -0.74 -1.27
CA LYS A 25 4.10 0.35 -0.87
C LYS A 25 4.94 1.58 -0.44
N GLY A 26 5.36 2.40 -1.40
CA GLY A 26 6.27 3.52 -1.16
C GLY A 26 5.62 4.85 -0.80
N LYS A 27 4.30 5.00 -0.94
CA LYS A 27 3.57 6.25 -0.65
C LYS A 27 2.82 6.12 0.67
N TYR A 28 2.86 7.15 1.49
CA TYR A 28 2.14 7.19 2.77
C TYR A 28 0.91 8.11 2.67
N ASN A 29 -0.23 7.65 3.19
CA ASN A 29 -1.45 8.45 3.31
C ASN A 29 -1.60 8.90 4.76
N GLU A 30 -1.39 10.19 5.02
CA GLU A 30 -1.46 10.76 6.38
C GLU A 30 -2.86 10.71 6.98
N PHE A 31 -3.90 10.93 6.17
CA PHE A 31 -5.28 10.93 6.63
C PHE A 31 -5.77 9.54 7.05
N GLY A 32 -5.36 8.51 6.30
CA GLY A 32 -5.74 7.13 6.55
C GLY A 32 -4.73 6.33 7.37
N ASN A 33 -3.55 6.88 7.64
CA ASN A 33 -2.42 6.23 8.30
C ASN A 33 -2.06 4.86 7.65
N PHE A 34 -1.83 4.83 6.34
CA PHE A 34 -1.43 3.61 5.65
C PHE A 34 -0.49 3.87 4.46
N TYR A 35 0.38 2.89 4.18
CA TYR A 35 1.19 2.88 2.98
C TYR A 35 0.43 2.29 1.78
N TYR A 36 0.66 2.84 0.59
CA TYR A 36 0.03 2.43 -0.66
C TYR A 36 0.99 2.58 -1.84
N ARG A 37 0.56 2.02 -2.97
CA ARG A 37 1.12 2.24 -4.31
C ARG A 37 0.05 2.85 -5.19
N SER A 38 0.42 3.89 -5.95
CA SER A 38 -0.51 4.53 -6.87
C SER A 38 -0.69 3.70 -8.13
N PHE A 39 -1.72 4.03 -8.91
CA PHE A 39 -1.94 3.41 -10.22
C PHE A 39 -0.74 3.67 -11.14
N GLU A 40 -0.21 4.89 -11.11
CA GLU A 40 0.93 5.35 -11.90
C GLU A 40 2.20 4.57 -11.56
N ASP A 41 2.44 4.29 -10.27
CA ASP A 41 3.60 3.48 -9.85
C ASP A 41 3.49 2.05 -10.39
N ILE A 42 2.28 1.44 -10.34
CA ILE A 42 2.05 0.10 -10.87
C ILE A 42 2.28 0.05 -12.38
N VAL A 43 1.67 0.99 -13.12
CA VAL A 43 1.81 1.05 -14.58
C VAL A 43 3.26 1.27 -14.98
N ALA A 44 3.98 2.18 -14.31
CA ALA A 44 5.39 2.44 -14.60
C ALA A 44 6.26 1.19 -14.40
N ALA A 45 6.05 0.46 -13.29
CA ALA A 45 6.80 -0.74 -12.98
C ALA A 45 6.52 -1.91 -13.94
N LEU A 46 5.33 -1.97 -14.55
CA LEU A 46 4.95 -3.03 -15.49
C LEU A 46 5.49 -2.83 -16.91
N LYS A 47 5.88 -1.62 -17.31
CA LYS A 47 6.28 -1.32 -18.71
C LYS A 47 7.42 -2.23 -19.20
N GLN A 48 8.54 -2.23 -18.48
CA GLN A 48 9.73 -2.99 -18.86
C GLN A 48 9.49 -4.51 -18.78
N PRO A 49 8.91 -5.08 -17.70
CA PRO A 49 8.57 -6.51 -17.65
C PRO A 49 7.64 -6.96 -18.78
N CYS A 50 6.61 -6.17 -19.13
CA CYS A 50 5.68 -6.51 -20.20
C CYS A 50 6.38 -6.49 -21.57
N GLU A 51 7.25 -5.52 -21.82
CA GLU A 51 8.08 -5.47 -23.04
C GLU A 51 8.95 -6.73 -23.16
N GLU A 52 9.67 -7.12 -22.09
CA GLU A 52 10.50 -8.32 -22.05
C GLU A 52 9.71 -9.63 -22.22
N ALA A 53 8.44 -9.63 -21.84
CA ALA A 53 7.54 -10.77 -22.00
C ALA A 53 6.79 -10.77 -23.34
N GLY A 54 6.97 -9.75 -24.18
CA GLY A 54 6.30 -9.64 -25.48
C GLY A 54 4.80 -9.35 -25.39
N ILE A 55 4.35 -8.77 -24.28
CA ILE A 55 2.92 -8.47 -24.03
C ILE A 55 2.71 -6.99 -23.79
N SER A 56 1.48 -6.56 -24.02
CA SER A 56 1.01 -5.23 -23.64
C SER A 56 -0.38 -5.35 -23.01
N PHE A 57 -0.86 -4.25 -22.43
CA PHE A 57 -2.18 -4.20 -21.85
C PHE A 57 -2.87 -2.87 -22.08
N PHE A 58 -4.19 -2.89 -22.15
CA PHE A 58 -5.04 -1.71 -22.07
C PHE A 58 -6.13 -1.93 -21.03
N MET A 59 -6.86 -0.86 -20.71
CA MET A 59 -7.89 -0.89 -19.68
C MET A 59 -9.12 -0.13 -20.12
N SER A 60 -10.29 -0.60 -19.67
CA SER A 60 -11.57 0.08 -19.84
C SER A 60 -12.33 0.09 -18.52
N ASP A 61 -13.03 1.17 -18.25
CA ASP A 61 -13.88 1.30 -17.08
C ASP A 61 -15.35 1.41 -17.49
N GLU A 62 -16.22 0.82 -16.69
CA GLU A 62 -17.67 1.00 -16.79
C GLU A 62 -18.27 1.22 -15.40
N VAL A 63 -19.33 2.02 -15.31
CA VAL A 63 -20.13 2.16 -14.09
C VAL A 63 -21.21 1.08 -14.10
N VAL A 64 -21.25 0.28 -13.04
CA VAL A 64 -22.25 -0.77 -12.86
C VAL A 64 -23.08 -0.49 -11.60
N ASN A 65 -24.39 -0.65 -11.72
CA ASN A 65 -25.30 -0.61 -10.59
C ASN A 65 -25.52 -2.03 -10.06
N ILE A 66 -25.30 -2.23 -8.75
CA ILE A 66 -25.49 -3.52 -8.06
C ILE A 66 -26.36 -3.25 -6.83
N GLY A 67 -27.66 -3.54 -6.96
CA GLY A 67 -28.66 -3.18 -5.95
C GLY A 67 -28.73 -1.65 -5.81
N GLU A 68 -28.64 -1.15 -4.59
CA GLU A 68 -28.74 0.29 -4.29
C GLU A 68 -27.42 1.06 -4.45
N ARG A 69 -26.41 0.49 -5.12
CA ARG A 69 -25.03 1.04 -5.12
C ARG A 69 -24.40 1.08 -6.51
N TYR A 70 -23.61 2.12 -6.76
CA TYR A 70 -22.77 2.24 -7.95
C TYR A 70 -21.35 1.76 -7.67
N TYR A 71 -20.79 1.04 -8.63
CA TYR A 71 -19.42 0.57 -8.65
C TYR A 71 -18.77 0.97 -9.97
N VAL A 72 -17.50 1.34 -9.92
CA VAL A 72 -16.67 1.36 -11.12
C VAL A 72 -16.05 -0.02 -11.28
N LYS A 73 -16.30 -0.65 -12.42
CA LYS A 73 -15.65 -1.88 -12.86
C LYS A 73 -14.55 -1.53 -13.85
N ALA A 74 -13.31 -1.78 -13.48
CA ALA A 74 -12.18 -1.68 -14.39
C ALA A 74 -11.83 -3.06 -14.92
N THR A 75 -11.57 -3.16 -16.21
CA THR A 75 -11.13 -4.39 -16.88
C THR A 75 -9.78 -4.15 -17.53
N VAL A 76 -8.78 -4.92 -17.10
CA VAL A 76 -7.47 -5.03 -17.75
C VAL A 76 -7.57 -6.08 -18.83
N CYS A 77 -7.06 -5.76 -20.01
CA CYS A 77 -6.90 -6.69 -21.13
C CYS A 77 -5.42 -6.81 -21.47
N VAL A 78 -4.86 -8.00 -21.33
CA VAL A 78 -3.47 -8.34 -21.68
C VAL A 78 -3.47 -9.08 -23.01
N PHE A 79 -2.51 -8.79 -23.88
CA PHE A 79 -2.40 -9.38 -25.22
C PHE A 79 -0.94 -9.44 -25.68
N PHE A 80 -0.63 -10.34 -26.61
CA PHE A 80 0.68 -10.38 -27.27
C PHE A 80 0.85 -9.22 -28.26
N THR A 81 2.04 -8.63 -28.29
CA THR A 81 2.31 -7.48 -29.17
C THR A 81 2.56 -7.89 -30.63
N ASP A 82 2.97 -9.13 -30.86
CA ASP A 82 3.29 -9.71 -32.17
C ASP A 82 2.20 -10.64 -32.71
N GLN A 83 1.26 -11.06 -31.87
CA GLN A 83 0.19 -12.01 -32.21
C GLN A 83 -1.19 -11.45 -31.86
N PRO A 84 -1.91 -10.88 -32.84
CA PRO A 84 -3.27 -10.42 -32.61
C PRO A 84 -4.23 -11.61 -32.43
N GLY A 85 -5.03 -11.59 -31.37
CA GLY A 85 -6.19 -12.48 -31.20
C GLY A 85 -6.39 -13.02 -29.79
N GLU A 86 -5.32 -13.52 -29.14
CA GLU A 86 -5.41 -14.01 -27.77
C GLU A 86 -5.42 -12.82 -26.78
N MET A 87 -6.40 -12.81 -25.90
CA MET A 87 -6.54 -11.80 -24.86
C MET A 87 -6.88 -12.45 -23.53
N PHE A 88 -6.20 -12.01 -22.47
CA PHE A 88 -6.51 -12.38 -21.10
C PHE A 88 -7.08 -11.18 -20.37
N THR A 89 -8.25 -11.34 -19.74
CA THR A 89 -8.96 -10.23 -19.10
C THR A 89 -9.15 -10.47 -17.62
N VAL A 90 -8.95 -9.42 -16.84
CA VAL A 90 -9.22 -9.42 -15.39
C VAL A 90 -9.99 -8.15 -15.05
N SER A 91 -11.12 -8.31 -14.37
CA SER A 91 -11.91 -7.19 -13.87
C SER A 91 -11.80 -7.06 -12.36
N ALA A 92 -11.83 -5.83 -11.87
CA ALA A 92 -12.01 -5.53 -10.46
C ALA A 92 -13.00 -4.37 -10.27
N TYR A 93 -13.54 -4.26 -9.06
CA TYR A 93 -14.59 -3.33 -8.74
C TYR A 93 -14.18 -2.42 -7.59
N ALA A 94 -14.59 -1.16 -7.65
CA ALA A 94 -14.52 -0.23 -6.54
C ALA A 94 -15.88 0.44 -6.36
N ARG A 95 -16.40 0.42 -5.14
CA ARG A 95 -17.65 1.09 -4.82
C ARG A 95 -17.46 2.60 -4.88
N GLU A 96 -18.31 3.29 -5.62
CA GLU A 96 -18.38 4.74 -5.59
C GLU A 96 -19.04 5.20 -4.28
N ALA A 97 -18.44 6.18 -3.61
CA ALA A 97 -19.03 6.70 -2.38
C ALA A 97 -20.18 7.65 -2.72
N GLU A 98 -21.35 7.46 -2.09
CA GLU A 98 -22.52 8.34 -2.29
C GLU A 98 -22.21 9.79 -1.91
N ARG A 99 -21.40 10.00 -0.87
CA ARG A 99 -20.82 11.29 -0.50
C ARG A 99 -19.47 11.09 0.17
N LYS A 100 -18.53 11.98 -0.12
CA LYS A 100 -17.32 12.20 0.67
C LYS A 100 -17.23 13.68 1.00
N SER A 101 -17.31 14.03 2.28
CA SER A 101 -17.28 15.44 2.72
C SER A 101 -16.00 16.12 2.22
N GLY A 102 -16.15 17.19 1.44
CA GLY A 102 -15.03 17.98 0.90
C GLY A 102 -14.47 17.54 -0.45
N SER A 103 -15.08 16.57 -1.15
CA SER A 103 -14.71 16.20 -2.52
C SER A 103 -15.81 16.57 -3.52
N ASP A 104 -15.43 17.05 -4.71
CA ASP A 104 -16.34 17.26 -5.83
C ASP A 104 -16.81 15.90 -6.41
N GLU A 105 -18.02 15.83 -6.96
CA GLU A 105 -18.65 14.59 -7.45
C GLU A 105 -17.79 13.91 -8.52
N ALA A 106 -17.18 14.68 -9.43
CA ALA A 106 -16.27 14.15 -10.44
C ALA A 106 -15.02 13.47 -9.83
N GLN A 107 -14.59 13.90 -8.64
CA GLN A 107 -13.46 13.27 -7.94
C GLN A 107 -13.86 11.93 -7.31
N LEU A 108 -15.14 11.72 -6.97
CA LEU A 108 -15.63 10.47 -6.39
C LEU A 108 -15.49 9.31 -7.39
N THR A 109 -16.00 9.49 -8.61
CA THR A 109 -15.89 8.49 -9.67
C THR A 109 -14.42 8.28 -10.08
N GLY A 110 -13.64 9.36 -10.15
CA GLY A 110 -12.20 9.28 -10.46
C GLY A 110 -11.41 8.47 -9.44
N MET A 111 -11.67 8.66 -8.14
CA MET A 111 -11.08 7.84 -7.09
C MET A 111 -11.49 6.37 -7.23
N ALA A 112 -12.78 6.09 -7.41
CA ALA A 112 -13.28 4.72 -7.57
C ALA A 112 -12.63 4.03 -8.78
N SER A 113 -12.56 4.71 -9.93
CA SER A 113 -11.83 4.23 -11.11
C SER A 113 -10.38 3.86 -10.77
N SER A 114 -9.62 4.77 -10.16
CA SER A 114 -8.23 4.49 -9.75
C SER A 114 -8.11 3.27 -8.83
N TYR A 115 -9.05 3.04 -7.91
CA TYR A 115 -9.05 1.84 -7.08
C TYR A 115 -9.36 0.57 -7.88
N ALA A 116 -10.39 0.58 -8.72
CA ALA A 116 -10.75 -0.56 -9.54
C ALA A 116 -9.60 -0.94 -10.49
N ARG A 117 -8.99 0.06 -11.14
CA ARG A 117 -7.83 -0.11 -12.02
C ARG A 117 -6.63 -0.76 -11.33
N LYS A 118 -6.29 -0.27 -10.13
CA LYS A 118 -5.20 -0.87 -9.31
C LYS A 118 -5.47 -2.33 -9.02
N TYR A 119 -6.68 -2.68 -8.57
CA TYR A 119 -6.99 -4.06 -8.21
C TYR A 119 -7.07 -4.98 -9.43
N ALA A 120 -7.54 -4.50 -10.57
CA ALA A 120 -7.55 -5.27 -11.81
C ALA A 120 -6.11 -5.58 -12.27
N LEU A 121 -5.19 -4.61 -12.19
CA LEU A 121 -3.77 -4.82 -12.48
C LEU A 121 -3.09 -5.76 -11.48
N CYS A 122 -3.38 -5.61 -10.19
CA CYS A 122 -2.86 -6.52 -9.17
C CYS A 122 -3.35 -7.95 -9.41
N GLY A 123 -4.62 -8.14 -9.79
CA GLY A 123 -5.16 -9.45 -10.13
C GLY A 123 -4.57 -10.06 -11.40
N ALA A 124 -4.33 -9.24 -12.44
CA ALA A 124 -3.72 -9.71 -13.69
C ALA A 124 -2.26 -10.15 -13.51
N PHE A 125 -1.48 -9.40 -12.72
CA PHE A 125 -0.04 -9.60 -12.59
C PHE A 125 0.40 -10.08 -11.20
N ALA A 126 -0.52 -10.64 -10.40
CA ALA A 126 -0.26 -11.14 -9.04
C ALA A 126 0.60 -10.20 -8.18
N ILE A 127 0.31 -8.89 -8.26
CA ILE A 127 1.07 -7.87 -7.55
C ILE A 127 0.58 -7.86 -6.11
N ASP A 128 1.22 -8.62 -5.24
CA ASP A 128 0.92 -8.61 -3.81
C ASP A 128 1.68 -7.49 -3.09
N GLY A 129 1.14 -7.02 -1.97
CA GLY A 129 1.87 -6.12 -1.09
C GLY A 129 2.70 -6.95 -0.14
N GLU A 130 3.99 -6.64 0.01
CA GLU A 130 4.86 -7.33 0.99
C GLU A 130 4.38 -7.22 2.44
N ARG A 131 3.45 -6.29 2.74
CA ARG A 131 2.83 -6.15 4.06
C ARG A 131 1.38 -6.59 4.06
N ASP A 132 1.18 -7.73 4.71
CA ASP A 132 -0.09 -8.22 5.23
C ASP A 132 -0.62 -7.21 6.26
N PRO A 133 -1.84 -6.65 6.10
CA PRO A 133 -2.44 -5.76 7.09
C PRO A 133 -2.74 -6.47 8.44
N ASP A 134 -2.80 -7.80 8.46
CA ASP A 134 -2.90 -8.62 9.67
C ASP A 134 -1.52 -8.98 10.26
N ALA A 135 -0.41 -8.58 9.61
CA ALA A 135 0.90 -8.64 10.22
C ALA A 135 0.93 -7.66 11.39
N VAL A 136 0.64 -8.18 12.58
CA VAL A 136 0.89 -7.51 13.84
C VAL A 136 2.39 -7.32 13.95
N GLU A 137 2.92 -6.22 13.41
CA GLU A 137 4.20 -5.69 13.85
C GLU A 137 4.00 -5.41 15.35
N ARG A 138 4.44 -6.35 16.19
CA ARG A 138 4.72 -6.02 17.59
C ARG A 138 5.74 -4.91 17.49
N GLU A 139 5.35 -3.68 17.82
CA GLU A 139 6.31 -2.62 18.10
C GLU A 139 7.27 -3.22 19.13
N GLU A 140 8.49 -3.54 18.70
CA GLU A 140 9.55 -3.84 19.65
C GLU A 140 9.60 -2.61 20.56
N PRO A 141 9.47 -2.77 21.89
CA PRO A 141 9.51 -1.63 22.78
C PRO A 141 10.77 -0.83 22.44
N ALA A 142 10.57 0.45 22.12
CA ALA A 142 11.64 1.33 21.68
C ALA A 142 12.86 1.11 22.58
N GLN A 143 14.01 0.85 21.95
CA GLN A 143 15.24 0.63 22.70
C GLN A 143 15.43 1.80 23.66
N PRO A 144 15.71 1.56 24.95
CA PRO A 144 15.88 2.63 25.91
C PRO A 144 16.96 3.59 25.40
N PRO A 145 16.76 4.92 25.49
CA PRO A 145 17.69 5.91 24.97
C PRO A 145 19.11 5.67 25.48
N GLU A 146 20.07 5.58 24.55
CA GLU A 146 21.50 5.52 24.87
C GLU A 146 22.01 6.95 25.14
N GLY A 147 22.17 7.29 26.42
CA GLY A 147 22.69 8.58 26.86
C GLY A 147 21.65 9.50 27.49
N PRO A 148 21.96 10.80 27.67
CA PRO A 148 21.09 11.70 28.40
C PRO A 148 19.80 12.00 27.64
N PHE A 149 18.67 11.90 28.31
CA PHE A 149 17.33 12.14 27.75
C PHE A 149 16.49 13.03 28.65
N LEU A 150 15.46 13.63 28.08
CA LEU A 150 14.46 14.41 28.80
C LEU A 150 13.24 13.54 29.06
N ALA A 151 12.66 13.65 30.26
CA ALA A 151 11.34 13.10 30.54
C ALA A 151 10.48 14.17 31.22
N HIS A 152 9.19 14.13 30.93
CA HIS A 152 8.22 15.05 31.50
C HIS A 152 7.11 14.30 32.25
N CYS A 153 6.57 14.94 33.28
CA CYS A 153 5.43 14.42 34.00
C CYS A 153 4.14 14.83 33.27
N ARG A 154 3.37 13.89 32.75
CA ARG A 154 2.05 14.11 32.14
C ARG A 154 1.05 14.74 33.11
N SER A 155 1.22 14.55 34.42
CA SER A 155 0.28 15.07 35.43
C SER A 155 0.47 16.56 35.73
N CYS A 156 1.71 17.07 35.72
CA CYS A 156 2.01 18.45 36.12
C CYS A 156 2.86 19.24 35.11
N GLY A 157 3.33 18.60 34.04
CA GLY A 157 4.16 19.22 33.00
C GLY A 157 5.62 19.46 33.40
N THR A 158 6.04 19.12 34.63
CA THR A 158 7.43 19.30 35.06
C THR A 158 8.37 18.40 34.25
N ARG A 159 9.50 18.96 33.79
CA ARG A 159 10.51 18.27 32.98
C ARG A 159 11.79 18.06 33.78
N TYR A 160 12.42 16.91 33.57
CA TYR A 160 13.71 16.54 34.14
C TYR A 160 14.61 15.94 33.07
N GLN A 161 15.91 16.20 33.18
CA GLN A 161 16.92 15.57 32.35
C GLN A 161 17.59 14.44 33.13
N PHE A 162 17.70 13.28 32.51
CA PHE A 162 18.33 12.09 33.07
C PHE A 162 19.57 11.76 32.24
N ASN A 163 20.56 11.13 32.87
CA ASN A 163 21.82 10.77 32.20
C ASN A 163 21.73 9.41 31.51
N ASP A 164 20.88 8.53 32.04
CA ASP A 164 20.64 7.16 31.61
C ASP A 164 19.32 6.65 32.20
N MET A 165 18.91 5.44 31.79
CA MET A 165 17.66 4.83 32.26
C MET A 165 17.71 4.47 33.74
N ALA A 166 18.88 4.14 34.29
CA ALA A 166 19.02 3.78 35.70
C ALA A 166 18.74 4.98 36.62
N HIS A 167 19.19 6.18 36.22
CA HIS A 167 18.89 7.44 36.91
C HIS A 167 17.38 7.73 36.88
N PHE A 168 16.72 7.48 35.75
CA PHE A 168 15.28 7.66 35.62
C PHE A 168 14.48 6.68 36.49
N GLU A 169 14.80 5.38 36.45
CA GLU A 169 14.13 4.36 37.28
C GLU A 169 14.25 4.68 38.77
N ALA A 170 15.46 5.03 39.23
CA ALA A 170 15.70 5.42 40.62
C ALA A 170 14.85 6.64 41.04
N PHE A 171 14.65 7.59 40.14
CA PHE A 171 13.82 8.76 40.37
C PHE A 171 12.31 8.43 40.40
N THR A 172 11.83 7.52 39.55
CA THR A 172 10.41 7.12 39.51
C THR A 172 9.93 6.39 40.77
N ALA A 173 10.85 5.85 41.58
CA ALA A 173 10.52 5.23 42.86
C ALA A 173 10.12 6.23 43.96
N ASN A 174 10.62 7.47 43.89
CA ASN A 174 10.23 8.55 44.81
C ASN A 174 10.23 9.93 44.11
N PRO A 175 9.25 10.16 43.22
CA PRO A 175 9.20 11.37 42.39
C PRO A 175 8.72 12.58 43.20
N GLY A 176 9.50 13.65 43.22
CA GLY A 176 9.22 14.85 44.02
C GLY A 176 8.33 15.92 43.38
N CYS A 177 7.69 15.64 42.23
CA CYS A 177 7.01 16.69 41.44
C CYS A 177 5.51 16.87 41.74
N CYS A 178 4.73 15.81 41.98
CA CYS A 178 3.29 15.89 42.31
C CYS A 178 2.79 14.59 42.98
N PRO A 179 1.56 14.57 43.56
CA PRO A 179 1.04 13.41 44.31
C PRO A 179 0.85 12.12 43.50
N ALA A 180 0.67 12.23 42.17
CA ALA A 180 0.48 11.09 41.27
C ALA A 180 1.16 11.37 39.92
N PRO A 181 2.50 11.31 39.85
CA PRO A 181 3.23 11.62 38.63
C PRO A 181 3.16 10.46 37.65
N SER A 182 2.94 10.78 36.38
CA SER A 182 2.99 9.85 35.25
C SER A 182 4.06 10.33 34.30
N TRP A 183 5.11 9.53 34.08
CA TRP A 183 6.27 9.95 33.31
C TRP A 183 6.18 9.52 31.84
N GLU A 184 6.69 10.37 30.96
CA GLU A 184 6.85 10.13 29.54
C GLU A 184 8.23 10.64 29.09
N ILE A 185 8.99 9.79 28.41
CA ILE A 185 10.31 10.14 27.84
C ILE A 185 10.05 10.91 26.54
N GLU A 186 10.69 12.06 26.40
CA GLU A 186 10.65 12.82 25.15
C GLU A 186 11.54 12.10 24.12
N GLY A 187 10.93 11.63 23.03
CA GLY A 187 11.61 10.97 21.91
C GLY A 187 12.21 11.94 20.90
#